data_AF-A0A1W6MLB9-F1
#
_entry.id   AF-A0A1W6MLB9-F1
#
_cell.length_a   1.000
_cell.length_b   1.000
_cell.length_c   1.000
_cell.angle_alpha   90.00
_cell.angle_beta   90.00
_cell.angle_gamma   90.00
#
_symmetry.space_group_name_H-M   'P 1'
#
loop_
_entity.id
_entity.type
_entity.pdbx_description
1 polymer ?
#
loop_
_entity_poly.entity_id
_entity_poly.type
_entity_poly.pdbx_seq_one_letter_code
_entity_poly.pdbx_strand_id
1 'polypeptide(L)'
;MKLSASQLYDALVNDYGIIGETGNIKFTVKDLSILIKTKDSVGNLLQEWLKAWFTENSIDFVENNNSQSFPDFLLNPDDFTKGLLEVKSFDFDRGPGFDLANFDSYCNSLLTHAYRLDSDYLILSYQMIDGQIGIKNVWLKKIWELACPSSTYPLKVQEKKNVIYNIRPSVWYSTRSKFKPFNSKEEFLSALNNTRYQYPQTRFKNGHWLNKVLKNYEEYTGEMLVVE
;
A
#
# COMPACT_ATOMS: atom_id res chain seq x y z
N MET A 1 -9.79 6.55 20.39
CA MET A 1 -8.95 7.74 20.15
C MET A 1 -8.61 7.83 18.67
N LYS A 2 -8.92 8.95 18.04
CA LYS A 2 -8.70 9.15 16.61
C LYS A 2 -7.25 9.58 16.33
N LEU A 3 -6.57 8.85 15.45
CA LEU A 3 -5.19 9.15 15.04
C LEU A 3 -5.10 9.36 13.53
N SER A 4 -4.29 10.32 13.10
CA SER A 4 -3.79 10.36 11.73
C SER A 4 -2.80 9.21 11.49
N ALA A 5 -2.53 8.88 10.22
CA ALA A 5 -1.56 7.84 9.90
C ALA A 5 -0.15 8.15 10.41
N SER A 6 0.25 9.43 10.44
CA SER A 6 1.54 9.85 11.02
C SER A 6 1.59 9.61 12.53
N GLN A 7 0.55 10.01 13.26
CA GLN A 7 0.47 9.77 14.71
C GLN A 7 0.41 8.27 15.02
N LEU A 8 -0.28 7.49 14.18
CA LEU A 8 -0.31 6.04 14.28
C LEU A 8 1.08 5.43 14.10
N TYR A 9 1.82 5.90 13.09
CA TYR A 9 3.19 5.48 12.84
C TYR A 9 4.08 5.81 14.04
N ASP A 10 4.01 7.04 14.56
CA ASP A 10 4.81 7.45 15.70
C ASP A 10 4.49 6.62 16.95
N ALA A 11 3.21 6.36 17.22
CA ALA A 11 2.78 5.50 18.32
C ALA A 11 3.29 4.06 18.16
N LEU A 12 3.25 3.50 16.96
CA LEU A 12 3.68 2.12 16.69
C LEU A 12 5.21 1.96 16.71
N VAL A 13 5.94 2.94 16.16
CA VAL A 13 7.38 2.84 15.91
C VAL A 13 8.20 3.48 17.01
N ASN A 14 7.84 4.69 17.43
CA ASN A 14 8.65 5.45 18.39
C ASN A 14 8.22 5.15 19.83
N ASP A 15 6.91 5.11 20.10
CA ASP A 15 6.41 4.90 21.47
C ASP A 15 6.37 3.41 21.83
N TYR A 16 5.78 2.57 20.97
CA TYR A 16 5.68 1.13 21.19
C TYR A 16 6.97 0.37 20.84
N GLY A 17 7.84 0.96 20.00
CA GLY A 17 9.17 0.41 19.75
C GLY A 17 9.19 -0.90 18.97
N ILE A 18 8.29 -1.12 18.00
CA ILE A 18 8.12 -2.43 17.36
C ILE A 18 9.33 -2.91 16.53
N ILE A 19 10.19 -2.01 16.06
CA ILE A 19 11.32 -2.37 15.19
C ILE A 19 12.37 -3.12 16.00
N GLY A 20 12.72 -4.33 15.55
CA GLY A 20 13.64 -5.23 16.24
C GLY A 20 12.93 -6.28 17.10
N GLU A 21 11.66 -6.09 17.40
CA GLU A 21 10.88 -7.05 18.17
C GLU A 21 10.57 -8.33 17.39
N THR A 22 10.33 -9.40 18.14
CA THR A 22 10.12 -10.73 17.57
C THR A 22 8.79 -11.36 17.99
N GLY A 23 8.24 -12.18 17.10
CA GLY A 23 7.07 -13.01 17.33
C GLY A 23 7.24 -14.38 16.69
N ASN A 24 6.22 -15.22 16.82
CA ASN A 24 6.16 -16.53 16.17
C ASN A 24 4.70 -16.93 15.95
N ILE A 25 4.49 -17.89 15.04
CA ILE A 25 3.17 -18.43 14.75
C ILE A 25 3.12 -19.87 15.26
N LYS A 26 2.25 -20.12 16.25
CA LYS A 26 1.95 -21.47 16.73
C LYS A 26 0.58 -21.88 16.26
N PHE A 27 0.50 -23.06 15.65
CA PHE A 27 -0.76 -23.69 15.30
C PHE A 27 -0.98 -24.89 16.23
N THR A 28 -2.11 -24.90 16.93
CA THR A 28 -2.42 -25.92 17.95
C THR A 28 -3.75 -26.59 17.65
N VAL A 29 -3.76 -27.91 17.62
CA VAL A 29 -4.97 -28.74 17.52
C VAL A 29 -4.88 -29.83 18.58
N LYS A 30 -5.82 -29.83 19.53
CA LYS A 30 -5.79 -30.66 20.75
C LYS A 30 -4.47 -30.46 21.52
N ASP A 31 -3.73 -31.53 21.74
CA ASP A 31 -2.48 -31.60 22.49
C ASP A 31 -1.22 -31.40 21.61
N LEU A 32 -1.38 -31.28 20.29
CA LEU A 32 -0.28 -31.01 19.37
C LEU A 32 -0.20 -29.52 19.03
N SER A 33 0.97 -28.93 19.28
CA SER A 33 1.32 -27.57 18.83
C SER A 33 2.55 -27.61 17.93
N ILE A 34 2.47 -26.95 16.79
CA ILE A 34 3.59 -26.82 15.84
C ILE A 34 3.98 -25.35 15.68
N LEU A 35 5.27 -25.12 15.49
CA LEU A 35 5.81 -23.83 15.07
C LEU A 35 5.76 -23.74 13.54
N ILE A 36 5.07 -22.73 13.02
CA ILE A 36 4.98 -22.51 11.58
C ILE A 36 6.27 -21.84 11.10
N LYS A 37 6.89 -22.45 10.08
CA LYS A 37 8.13 -21.98 9.45
C LYS A 37 7.94 -21.48 8.01
N THR A 38 6.72 -21.53 7.49
CA THR A 38 6.38 -21.02 6.15
C THR A 38 6.04 -19.53 6.23
N LYS A 39 6.37 -18.79 5.17
CA LYS A 39 6.22 -17.32 5.13
C LYS A 39 4.88 -16.85 4.55
N ASP A 40 4.11 -17.74 3.94
CA ASP A 40 2.95 -17.40 3.10
C ASP A 40 1.82 -16.68 3.88
N SER A 41 1.66 -16.96 5.16
CA SER A 41 0.63 -16.37 6.02
C SER A 41 1.08 -15.14 6.80
N VAL A 42 2.39 -14.84 6.83
CA VAL A 42 2.95 -13.82 7.72
C VAL A 42 2.33 -12.45 7.44
N GLY A 43 2.12 -12.09 6.18
CA GLY A 43 1.59 -10.78 5.84
C GLY A 43 0.17 -10.54 6.34
N ASN A 44 -0.73 -11.50 6.13
CA ASN A 44 -2.09 -11.43 6.65
C ASN A 44 -2.11 -11.41 8.18
N LEU A 45 -1.24 -12.20 8.82
CA LEU A 45 -1.16 -12.24 10.28
C LEU A 45 -0.63 -10.94 10.87
N LEU A 46 0.29 -10.24 10.20
CA LEU A 46 0.74 -8.91 10.64
C LEU A 46 -0.38 -7.87 10.55
N GLN A 47 -1.24 -7.94 9.54
CA GLN A 47 -2.40 -7.06 9.41
C GLN A 47 -3.45 -7.34 10.51
N GLU A 48 -3.76 -8.61 10.77
CA GLU A 48 -4.65 -9.01 11.89
C GLU A 48 -4.06 -8.62 13.25
N TRP A 49 -2.75 -8.79 13.44
CA TRP A 49 -2.05 -8.37 14.65
C TRP A 49 -2.15 -6.86 14.84
N LEU A 50 -1.97 -6.07 13.77
CA LEU A 50 -2.05 -4.62 13.83
C LEU A 50 -3.45 -4.14 14.23
N LYS A 51 -4.51 -4.80 13.72
CA LYS A 51 -5.89 -4.56 14.14
C LYS A 51 -6.12 -4.84 15.62
N ALA A 52 -5.58 -5.95 16.13
CA ALA A 52 -5.63 -6.25 17.56
C ALA A 52 -4.89 -5.16 18.37
N TRP A 53 -3.74 -4.70 17.89
CA TRP A 53 -2.99 -3.60 18.50
C TRP A 53 -3.76 -2.28 18.49
N PHE A 54 -4.49 -1.94 17.42
CA PHE A 54 -5.38 -0.77 17.41
C PHE A 54 -6.44 -0.86 18.51
N THR A 55 -7.06 -2.03 18.66
CA THR A 55 -8.11 -2.27 19.65
C THR A 55 -7.58 -2.14 21.08
N GLU A 56 -6.44 -2.78 21.36
CA GLU A 56 -5.80 -2.73 22.69
C GLU A 56 -5.38 -1.31 23.08
N ASN A 57 -4.94 -0.51 22.10
CA ASN A 57 -4.56 0.89 22.32
C ASN A 57 -5.74 1.87 22.19
N SER A 58 -6.98 1.36 22.14
CA SER A 58 -8.20 2.16 22.01
C SER A 58 -8.16 3.15 20.84
N ILE A 59 -7.54 2.78 19.72
CA ILE A 59 -7.47 3.59 18.50
C ILE A 59 -8.78 3.41 17.71
N ASP A 60 -9.37 4.51 17.24
CA ASP A 60 -10.62 4.46 16.48
C ASP A 60 -10.31 4.13 15.02
N PHE A 61 -10.92 3.06 14.50
CA PHE A 61 -10.78 2.66 13.11
C PHE A 61 -12.04 1.93 12.62
N VAL A 62 -12.23 1.90 11.29
CA VAL A 62 -13.18 1.03 10.61
C VAL A 62 -12.40 0.11 9.68
N GLU A 63 -12.67 -1.19 9.77
CA GLU A 63 -12.13 -2.18 8.83
C GLU A 63 -13.02 -2.25 7.59
N ASN A 64 -12.40 -2.43 6.43
CA ASN A 64 -13.15 -2.64 5.22
C ASN A 64 -13.64 -4.10 5.14
N ASN A 65 -14.95 -4.31 5.26
CA ASN A 65 -15.58 -5.63 5.27
C ASN A 65 -15.35 -6.46 3.99
N ASN A 66 -14.91 -5.82 2.89
CA ASN A 66 -14.48 -6.50 1.69
C ASN A 66 -12.96 -6.44 1.59
N SER A 67 -12.28 -7.54 1.95
CA SER A 67 -10.82 -7.70 1.89
C SER A 67 -10.22 -7.56 0.49
N GLN A 68 -11.05 -7.53 -0.56
CA GLN A 68 -10.60 -7.24 -1.93
C GLN A 68 -10.67 -5.75 -2.27
N SER A 69 -11.11 -4.90 -1.34
CA SER A 69 -11.33 -3.48 -1.58
C SER A 69 -10.45 -2.60 -0.70
N PHE A 70 -9.90 -1.59 -1.35
CA PHE A 70 -9.04 -0.58 -0.75
C PHE A 70 -9.84 0.50 -0.01
N PRO A 71 -9.36 1.05 1.12
CA PRO A 71 -8.15 0.65 1.87
C PRO A 71 -8.44 -0.49 2.87
N ASP A 72 -7.39 -1.04 3.50
CA ASP A 72 -7.52 -2.01 4.61
C ASP A 72 -8.23 -1.40 5.84
N PHE A 73 -7.82 -0.20 6.26
CA PHE A 73 -8.38 0.51 7.42
C PHE A 73 -8.73 1.97 7.11
N LEU A 74 -9.78 2.46 7.77
CA LEU A 74 -10.16 3.87 7.81
C LEU A 74 -9.95 4.38 9.23
N LEU A 75 -8.93 5.23 9.42
CA LEU A 75 -8.59 5.86 10.71
C LEU A 75 -9.51 7.03 11.08
N ASN A 76 -10.42 7.39 10.17
CA ASN A 76 -11.43 8.41 10.40
C ASN A 76 -12.84 7.81 10.23
N PRO A 77 -13.47 7.33 11.31
CA PRO A 77 -14.82 6.77 11.26
C PRO A 77 -15.90 7.78 10.87
N ASP A 78 -15.63 9.09 10.98
CA ASP A 78 -16.60 10.15 10.68
C ASP A 78 -16.57 10.57 9.20
N ASP A 79 -15.49 10.27 8.49
CA ASP A 79 -15.28 10.67 7.10
C ASP A 79 -14.39 9.65 6.38
N PHE A 80 -15.04 8.77 5.60
CA PHE A 80 -14.39 7.68 4.86
C PHE A 80 -13.60 8.15 3.62
N THR A 81 -13.54 9.46 3.37
CA THR A 81 -12.63 10.05 2.38
C THR A 81 -11.28 10.43 2.97
N LYS A 82 -11.10 10.26 4.29
CA LYS A 82 -9.89 10.61 5.03
C LYS A 82 -9.39 9.44 5.87
N GLY A 83 -8.10 9.49 6.22
CA GLY A 83 -7.48 8.47 7.06
C GLY A 83 -7.44 7.09 6.40
N LEU A 84 -7.29 7.04 5.08
CA LEU A 84 -7.16 5.78 4.34
C LEU A 84 -5.79 5.18 4.63
N LEU A 85 -5.76 4.01 5.25
CA LEU A 85 -4.55 3.29 5.60
C LEU A 85 -4.53 1.91 4.93
N GLU A 86 -3.59 1.72 4.04
CA GLU A 86 -3.28 0.43 3.43
C GLU A 86 -2.09 -0.21 4.15
N VAL A 87 -2.20 -1.49 4.48
CA VAL A 87 -1.12 -2.25 5.11
C VAL A 87 -0.44 -3.13 4.07
N LYS A 88 0.88 -3.11 4.09
CA LYS A 88 1.69 -4.01 3.27
C LYS A 88 2.80 -4.62 4.12
N SER A 89 3.22 -5.81 3.72
CA SER A 89 4.38 -6.45 4.35
C SER A 89 5.18 -7.24 3.33
N PHE A 90 6.46 -7.45 3.64
CA PHE A 90 7.33 -8.26 2.80
C PHE A 90 8.49 -8.87 3.58
N ASP A 91 9.01 -9.97 3.05
CA ASP A 91 10.23 -10.62 3.51
C ASP A 91 11.44 -9.75 3.17
N PHE A 92 12.11 -9.20 4.19
CA PHE A 92 13.24 -8.28 4.06
C PHE A 92 14.33 -8.84 3.15
N ASP A 93 14.59 -10.16 3.24
CA ASP A 93 15.63 -10.83 2.46
C ASP A 93 15.28 -10.96 0.96
N ARG A 94 13.99 -10.84 0.61
CA ARG A 94 13.49 -10.96 -0.79
C ARG A 94 13.11 -9.62 -1.40
N GLY A 95 12.92 -8.58 -0.58
CA GLY A 95 12.44 -7.28 -1.00
C GLY A 95 10.93 -7.22 -1.26
N PRO A 96 10.40 -6.06 -1.69
CA PRO A 96 8.97 -5.81 -1.76
C PRO A 96 8.31 -6.60 -2.90
N GLY A 97 7.75 -7.75 -2.53
CA GLY A 97 7.03 -8.66 -3.42
C GLY A 97 5.53 -8.35 -3.57
N PHE A 98 4.98 -7.43 -2.76
CA PHE A 98 3.56 -7.08 -2.78
C PHE A 98 3.16 -6.24 -4.00
N ASP A 99 1.86 -6.17 -4.24
CA ASP A 99 1.24 -5.28 -5.22
C ASP A 99 0.75 -4.00 -4.53
N LEU A 100 0.91 -2.85 -5.19
CA LEU A 100 0.41 -1.58 -4.65
C LEU A 100 -1.10 -1.44 -4.84
N ALA A 101 -1.59 -1.87 -6.00
CA ALA A 101 -2.99 -2.02 -6.34
C ALA A 101 -3.12 -2.80 -7.67
N ASN A 102 -4.30 -3.36 -7.94
CA ASN A 102 -4.65 -3.77 -9.29
C ASN A 102 -4.76 -2.53 -10.21
N PHE A 103 -4.12 -2.57 -11.37
CA PHE A 103 -3.97 -1.41 -12.25
C PHE A 103 -5.31 -0.85 -12.75
N ASP A 104 -6.16 -1.71 -13.31
CA ASP A 104 -7.44 -1.28 -13.86
C ASP A 104 -8.40 -0.83 -12.76
N SER A 105 -8.51 -1.60 -11.68
CA SER A 105 -9.34 -1.24 -10.52
C SER A 105 -8.90 0.08 -9.90
N TYR A 106 -7.59 0.32 -9.74
CA TYR A 106 -7.08 1.58 -9.21
C TYR A 106 -7.43 2.74 -10.14
N CYS A 107 -7.09 2.65 -11.42
CA CYS A 107 -7.38 3.70 -12.40
C CYS A 107 -8.86 4.04 -12.51
N ASN A 108 -9.73 3.03 -12.44
CA ASN A 108 -11.17 3.23 -12.49
C ASN A 108 -11.69 3.86 -11.19
N SER A 109 -11.13 3.46 -10.04
CA SER A 109 -11.53 4.05 -8.76
C SER A 109 -11.20 5.54 -8.66
N LEU A 110 -10.10 5.98 -9.27
CA LEU A 110 -9.73 7.40 -9.29
C LEU A 110 -10.69 8.29 -10.08
N LEU A 111 -11.56 7.73 -10.93
CA LEU A 111 -12.57 8.52 -11.65
C LEU A 111 -13.70 9.00 -10.73
N THR A 112 -13.89 8.36 -9.58
CA THR A 112 -14.99 8.63 -8.65
C THR A 112 -14.54 8.82 -7.21
N HIS A 113 -13.32 8.38 -6.87
CA HIS A 113 -12.75 8.42 -5.53
C HIS A 113 -11.29 8.86 -5.60
N ALA A 114 -11.00 9.97 -6.29
CA ALA A 114 -9.63 10.43 -6.53
C ALA A 114 -8.87 10.77 -5.24
N TYR A 115 -9.56 11.08 -4.13
CA TYR A 115 -8.98 11.26 -2.80
C TYR A 115 -8.16 10.04 -2.32
N ARG A 116 -8.35 8.85 -2.92
CA ARG A 116 -7.52 7.66 -2.70
C ARG A 116 -6.04 7.87 -3.04
N LEU A 117 -5.70 8.89 -3.83
CA LEU A 117 -4.31 9.26 -4.07
C LEU A 117 -3.58 9.59 -2.76
N ASP A 118 -4.27 10.20 -1.78
CA ASP A 118 -3.69 10.61 -0.50
C ASP A 118 -3.60 9.51 0.54
N SER A 119 -3.88 8.27 0.17
CA SER A 119 -3.84 7.17 1.13
C SER A 119 -2.43 6.91 1.64
N ASP A 120 -2.35 6.52 2.91
CA ASP A 120 -1.11 6.16 3.58
C ASP A 120 -0.89 4.65 3.49
N TYR A 121 0.35 4.26 3.17
CA TYR A 121 0.80 2.88 3.16
C TYR A 121 1.70 2.64 4.36
N LEU A 122 1.22 1.86 5.32
CA LEU A 122 2.03 1.36 6.43
C LEU A 122 2.66 0.03 6.05
N ILE A 123 3.99 0.00 5.98
CA ILE A 123 4.72 -1.12 5.38
C ILE A 123 5.62 -1.74 6.43
N LEU A 124 5.41 -3.03 6.72
CA LEU A 124 6.22 -3.80 7.66
C LEU A 124 7.14 -4.76 6.90
N SER A 125 8.45 -4.58 7.01
CA SER A 125 9.39 -5.62 6.59
C SER A 125 9.64 -6.59 7.74
N TYR A 126 9.56 -7.88 7.44
CA TYR A 126 9.84 -8.92 8.40
C TYR A 126 10.97 -9.83 7.91
N GLN A 127 11.63 -10.51 8.83
CA GLN A 127 12.54 -11.61 8.54
C GLN A 127 12.08 -12.82 9.34
N MET A 128 12.00 -13.99 8.71
CA MET A 128 11.67 -15.23 9.40
C MET A 128 12.83 -16.21 9.33
N ILE A 129 13.33 -16.62 10.50
CA ILE A 129 14.40 -17.61 10.68
C ILE A 129 13.85 -18.68 11.63
N ASP A 130 13.78 -19.93 11.17
CA ASP A 130 13.29 -21.07 11.96
C ASP A 130 11.92 -20.89 12.65
N GLY A 131 11.04 -20.06 12.07
CA GLY A 131 9.70 -19.77 12.60
C GLY A 131 9.63 -18.59 13.57
N GLN A 132 10.77 -17.99 13.92
CA GLN A 132 10.82 -16.70 14.60
C GLN A 132 10.74 -15.58 13.57
N ILE A 133 9.78 -14.68 13.73
CA ILE A 133 9.52 -13.52 12.88
C ILE A 133 10.07 -12.29 13.60
N GLY A 134 11.02 -11.58 13.00
CA GLY A 134 11.50 -10.29 13.50
C GLY A 134 11.03 -9.15 12.60
N ILE A 135 10.55 -8.06 13.17
CA ILE A 135 10.22 -6.83 12.42
C ILE A 135 11.52 -6.07 12.15
N LYS A 136 11.92 -5.98 10.88
CA LYS A 136 13.19 -5.36 10.48
C LYS A 136 13.08 -3.85 10.33
N ASN A 137 11.94 -3.38 9.86
CA ASN A 137 11.69 -1.96 9.65
C ASN A 137 10.21 -1.72 9.36
N VAL A 138 9.76 -0.48 9.62
CA VAL A 138 8.42 0.01 9.33
C VAL A 138 8.51 1.35 8.60
N TRP A 139 7.74 1.52 7.53
CA TRP A 139 7.64 2.77 6.79
C TRP A 139 6.20 3.25 6.71
N LEU A 140 6.03 4.58 6.73
CA LEU A 140 4.81 5.25 6.29
C LEU A 140 5.11 6.00 4.99
N LYS A 141 4.37 5.69 3.93
CA LYS A 141 4.63 6.19 2.58
C LYS A 141 3.33 6.48 1.83
N LYS A 142 3.40 7.35 0.83
CA LYS A 142 2.36 7.52 -0.20
C LYS A 142 2.64 6.61 -1.39
N ILE A 143 1.62 6.35 -2.21
CA ILE A 143 1.76 5.43 -3.36
C ILE A 143 2.84 5.89 -4.35
N TRP A 144 2.99 7.20 -4.57
CA TRP A 144 4.00 7.76 -5.48
C TRP A 144 5.44 7.58 -4.95
N GLU A 145 5.62 7.58 -3.62
CA GLU A 145 6.90 7.30 -2.98
C GLU A 145 7.30 5.81 -3.04
N LEU A 146 6.38 4.93 -3.48
CA LEU A 146 6.60 3.50 -3.63
C LEU A 146 6.68 3.10 -5.10
N ALA A 147 5.80 3.63 -5.93
CA ALA A 147 5.76 3.39 -7.36
C ALA A 147 6.98 4.03 -8.05
N CYS A 148 7.38 3.50 -9.20
CA CYS A 148 8.51 4.04 -9.98
C CYS A 148 8.31 3.81 -11.47
N PRO A 149 9.13 4.45 -12.32
CA PRO A 149 9.20 4.11 -13.74
C PRO A 149 9.77 2.71 -13.99
N SER A 150 9.62 2.25 -15.24
CA SER A 150 10.26 1.03 -15.71
C SER A 150 10.79 1.21 -17.14
N SER A 151 11.53 0.21 -17.64
CA SER A 151 11.97 0.20 -19.03
C SER A 151 10.84 -0.06 -20.04
N THR A 152 9.76 -0.71 -19.61
CA THR A 152 8.68 -1.17 -20.50
C THR A 152 7.54 -0.18 -20.56
N TYR A 153 7.12 0.33 -19.41
CA TYR A 153 6.02 1.29 -19.27
C TYR A 153 6.47 2.47 -18.39
N PRO A 154 5.89 3.68 -18.58
CA PRO A 154 6.13 4.84 -17.72
C PRO A 154 5.90 4.57 -16.24
N LEU A 155 4.99 3.66 -15.91
CA LEU A 155 4.78 3.11 -14.57
C LEU A 155 5.24 1.64 -14.51
N LYS A 156 5.97 1.27 -13.47
CA LYS A 156 6.32 -0.12 -13.21
C LYS A 156 5.07 -0.94 -12.86
N VAL A 157 4.81 -1.93 -13.70
CA VAL A 157 3.64 -2.80 -13.59
C VAL A 157 4.02 -4.28 -13.67
N GLN A 158 3.12 -5.15 -13.23
CA GLN A 158 3.16 -6.58 -13.51
C GLN A 158 2.33 -6.86 -14.75
N GLU A 159 2.99 -7.21 -15.85
CA GLU A 159 2.35 -7.63 -17.10
C GLU A 159 2.51 -9.14 -17.30
N LYS A 160 1.44 -9.82 -17.72
CA LYS A 160 1.50 -11.20 -18.23
C LYS A 160 0.67 -11.32 -19.49
N LYS A 161 1.24 -11.89 -20.55
CA LYS A 161 0.57 -12.08 -21.85
C LYS A 161 -0.09 -10.78 -22.37
N ASN A 162 0.63 -9.66 -22.29
CA ASN A 162 0.16 -8.32 -22.70
C ASN A 162 -1.06 -7.80 -21.92
N VAL A 163 -1.30 -8.32 -20.71
CA VAL A 163 -2.31 -7.82 -19.79
C VAL A 163 -1.60 -7.27 -18.56
N ILE A 164 -1.86 -6.00 -18.25
CA ILE A 164 -1.38 -5.37 -17.02
C ILE A 164 -2.30 -5.80 -15.88
N TYR A 165 -1.73 -6.42 -14.84
CA TYR A 165 -2.47 -6.83 -13.64
C TYR A 165 -2.35 -5.80 -12.55
N ASN A 166 -1.12 -5.53 -12.09
CA ASN A 166 -0.88 -4.79 -10.85
C ASN A 166 0.15 -3.67 -11.03
N ILE A 167 0.00 -2.61 -10.25
CA ILE A 167 1.03 -1.60 -10.03
C ILE A 167 2.05 -2.19 -9.06
N ARG A 168 3.35 -2.12 -9.40
CA ARG A 168 4.42 -2.76 -8.64
C ARG A 168 5.31 -1.73 -7.95
N PRO A 169 5.72 -1.99 -6.69
CA PRO A 169 6.60 -1.10 -5.99
C PRO A 169 8.03 -1.14 -6.56
N SER A 170 8.73 -0.03 -6.34
CA SER A 170 10.19 0.06 -6.38
C SER A 170 10.80 -0.62 -5.14
N VAL A 171 12.13 -0.67 -5.08
CA VAL A 171 12.84 -0.91 -3.82
C VAL A 171 13.22 0.47 -3.26
N TRP A 172 12.24 1.19 -2.72
CA TRP A 172 12.33 2.62 -2.39
C TRP A 172 13.44 2.94 -1.39
N TYR A 173 13.73 2.02 -0.47
CA TYR A 173 14.79 2.14 0.53
C TYR A 173 16.21 1.87 -0.02
N SER A 174 16.35 1.46 -1.29
CA SER A 174 17.65 1.16 -1.89
C SER A 174 18.20 2.34 -2.69
N THR A 175 19.41 2.78 -2.30
CA THR A 175 20.18 3.78 -3.05
C THR A 175 20.71 3.24 -4.39
N ARG A 176 20.74 1.92 -4.58
CA ARG A 176 21.26 1.26 -5.80
C ARG A 176 20.23 1.03 -6.89
N SER A 177 18.93 1.21 -6.60
CA SER A 177 17.86 1.01 -7.58
C SER A 177 18.03 1.92 -8.79
N LYS A 178 18.01 1.35 -10.00
CA LYS A 178 18.08 2.09 -11.28
C LYS A 178 16.92 3.05 -11.44
N PHE A 179 15.70 2.57 -11.22
CA PHE A 179 14.49 3.38 -11.23
C PHE A 179 14.17 3.81 -9.80
N LYS A 180 14.07 5.11 -9.57
CA LYS A 180 13.73 5.71 -8.28
C LYS A 180 12.22 5.93 -8.17
N PRO A 181 11.69 6.03 -6.93
CA PRO A 181 10.32 6.45 -6.75
C PRO A 181 10.00 7.80 -7.39
N PHE A 182 8.72 8.07 -7.62
CA PHE A 182 8.28 9.40 -8.06
C PHE A 182 8.42 10.41 -6.91
N ASN A 183 8.70 11.66 -7.26
CA ASN A 183 8.87 12.73 -6.29
C ASN A 183 7.53 13.33 -5.84
N SER A 184 6.49 13.19 -6.66
CA SER A 184 5.19 13.80 -6.40
C SER A 184 4.03 12.96 -6.93
N LYS A 185 2.82 13.34 -6.49
CA LYS A 185 1.55 12.77 -6.94
C LYS A 185 1.32 13.02 -8.43
N GLU A 186 1.74 14.18 -8.93
CA GLU A 186 1.63 14.61 -10.32
C GLU A 186 2.53 13.79 -11.24
N GLU A 187 3.79 13.55 -10.85
CA GLU A 187 4.68 12.66 -11.61
C GLU A 187 4.10 11.24 -11.70
N PHE A 188 3.56 10.73 -10.59
CA PHE A 188 2.89 9.43 -10.57
C PHE A 188 1.64 9.41 -11.46
N LEU A 189 0.80 10.45 -11.43
CA LEU A 189 -0.38 10.56 -12.29
C LEU A 189 -0.01 10.68 -13.77
N SER A 190 1.04 11.43 -14.10
CA SER A 190 1.57 11.51 -15.47
C SER A 190 2.03 10.13 -15.96
N ALA A 191 2.81 9.41 -15.14
CA ALA A 191 3.24 8.04 -15.46
C ALA A 191 2.06 7.06 -15.58
N LEU A 192 1.06 7.16 -14.70
CA LEU A 192 -0.14 6.33 -14.75
C LEU A 192 -0.95 6.59 -16.03
N ASN A 193 -1.16 7.86 -16.38
CA ASN A 193 -1.86 8.27 -17.59
C ASN A 193 -1.12 7.82 -18.87
N ASN A 194 0.20 8.03 -18.92
CA ASN A 194 1.02 7.64 -20.07
C ASN A 194 1.08 6.12 -20.24
N THR A 195 1.09 5.38 -19.13
CA THR A 195 0.95 3.92 -19.16
C THR A 195 -0.40 3.50 -19.75
N ARG A 196 -1.50 4.20 -19.42
CA ARG A 196 -2.82 3.95 -20.02
C ARG A 196 -2.90 4.28 -21.51
N TYR A 197 -2.14 5.28 -21.99
CA TYR A 197 -2.02 5.55 -23.42
C TYR A 197 -1.20 4.48 -24.16
N GLN A 198 -0.14 3.97 -23.54
CA GLN A 198 0.68 2.91 -24.12
C GLN A 198 -0.05 1.55 -24.12
N TYR A 199 -0.87 1.29 -23.10
CA TYR A 199 -1.55 0.00 -22.91
C TYR A 199 -2.72 -0.18 -23.90
N PRO A 200 -2.70 -1.21 -24.77
CA PRO A 200 -3.71 -1.39 -25.82
C PRO A 200 -5.16 -1.44 -25.33
N GLN A 201 -5.40 -1.98 -24.13
CA GLN A 201 -6.75 -2.13 -23.59
C GLN A 201 -7.37 -0.80 -23.14
N THR A 202 -6.56 0.17 -22.74
CA THR A 202 -7.06 1.47 -22.23
C THR A 202 -6.86 2.62 -23.22
N ARG A 203 -5.92 2.52 -24.18
CA ARG A 203 -5.51 3.64 -25.05
C ARG A 203 -6.66 4.36 -25.73
N PHE A 204 -7.63 3.63 -26.28
CA PHE A 204 -8.74 4.21 -27.05
C PHE A 204 -9.77 4.94 -26.19
N LYS A 205 -9.80 4.67 -24.89
CA LYS A 205 -10.74 5.30 -23.93
C LYS A 205 -10.04 6.30 -23.00
N ASN A 206 -8.75 6.57 -23.19
CA ASN A 206 -7.95 7.33 -22.23
C ASN A 206 -8.06 8.86 -22.37
N GLY A 207 -8.62 9.37 -23.47
CA GLY A 207 -8.54 10.80 -23.85
C GLY A 207 -8.97 11.83 -22.80
N HIS A 208 -9.86 11.46 -21.87
CA HIS A 208 -10.33 12.35 -20.80
C HIS A 208 -10.10 11.78 -19.41
N TRP A 209 -9.32 10.70 -19.27
CA TRP A 209 -9.16 10.02 -17.99
C TRP A 209 -8.49 10.94 -16.97
N LEU A 210 -7.34 11.53 -17.30
CA LEU A 210 -6.59 12.38 -16.37
C LEU A 210 -7.41 13.60 -15.94
N ASN A 211 -8.03 14.33 -16.88
CA ASN A 211 -8.84 15.50 -16.55
C ASN A 211 -10.02 15.16 -15.62
N LYS A 212 -10.63 13.98 -15.77
CA LYS A 212 -11.69 13.52 -14.86
C LYS A 212 -11.15 13.23 -13.46
N VAL A 213 -9.97 12.59 -13.37
CA VAL A 213 -9.31 12.33 -12.09
C VAL A 213 -8.96 13.64 -11.39
N LEU A 214 -8.34 14.60 -12.08
CA LEU A 214 -7.94 15.89 -11.51
C LEU A 214 -9.16 16.68 -11.03
N LYS A 215 -10.23 16.74 -11.83
CA LYS A 215 -11.49 17.40 -11.45
C LYS A 215 -12.12 16.74 -10.22
N ASN A 216 -12.20 15.41 -10.20
CA ASN A 216 -12.74 14.69 -9.06
C ASN A 216 -11.88 14.88 -7.80
N TYR A 217 -10.55 14.94 -7.96
CA TYR A 217 -9.64 15.18 -6.85
C TYR A 217 -9.85 16.57 -6.24
N GLU A 218 -9.92 17.61 -7.07
CA GLU A 218 -10.21 18.98 -6.62
C GLU A 218 -11.58 19.08 -5.93
N GLU A 219 -12.61 18.40 -6.47
CA GLU A 219 -13.95 18.37 -5.87
C GLU A 219 -13.96 17.77 -4.45
N TYR A 220 -13.15 16.73 -4.19
CA TYR A 220 -13.10 16.07 -2.88
C TYR A 220 -12.15 16.71 -1.89
N THR A 221 -11.02 17.24 -2.36
CA THR A 221 -9.92 17.69 -1.49
C THR A 221 -9.82 19.21 -1.41
N GLY A 222 -10.38 19.94 -2.38
CA GLY A 222 -10.16 21.37 -2.58
C GLY A 222 -8.77 21.72 -3.13
N GLU A 223 -7.92 20.73 -3.42
CA GLU A 223 -6.57 20.92 -3.94
C GLU A 223 -6.55 20.71 -5.46
N MET A 224 -6.00 21.69 -6.18
CA MET A 224 -5.77 21.60 -7.62
C MET A 224 -4.39 20.99 -7.90
N LEU A 225 -4.37 19.89 -8.66
CA LEU A 225 -3.14 19.25 -9.14
C LEU A 225 -2.86 19.66 -10.59
N VAL A 226 -1.61 20.03 -10.87
CA VAL A 226 -1.16 20.40 -12.22
C VAL A 226 -0.20 19.33 -12.73
N VAL A 227 -0.65 18.53 -13.68
CA VAL A 227 0.14 17.43 -14.27
C VAL A 227 0.66 17.86 -15.63
N GLU A 228 1.99 17.85 -15.78
CA GLU A 228 2.70 18.10 -17.04
C GLU A 228 2.75 16.85 -17.95
#